data_AF-A0A660XXR6-F1
#
_entry.id   AF-A0A660XXR6-F1
#
_cell.length_a   1.000
_cell.length_b   1.000
_cell.length_c   1.000
_cell.angle_alpha   90.00
_cell.angle_beta   90.00
_cell.angle_gamma   90.00
#
_symmetry.space_group_name_H-M   'P 1'
#
loop_
_entity.id
_entity.type
_entity.pdbx_description
1 polymer ?
#
loop_
_entity_poly.entity_id
_entity_poly.type
_entity_poly.pdbx_seq_one_letter_code
_entity_poly.pdbx_strand_id
1 'polypeptide(L)'
;MKFKLTVILSTLLFIIGCGNRYGFDFKQEWDWNTLKRQTDDPQTLKQIDDLREKMSLSDAHFLLKNLSQLKNPEDIYQLSAIEKAQNDSGGGFYGFIPNFFNDAKKVPVPTDFSGLISCAQYLNNVKLRIHRINARSNFQINPKFKKRKIADIPPDKIHPGLEIKVSTDAIMDVLNHYLARNLSKKDAIEIANNPTFQQMLINRKEVGYIPKPLPDEKDLATFIYQAAQNDPVATIWRWLNPWNCFGFAEIYNNDSSYYAICSELNQNAEKIAAAVNAKLSIYLPEDFKFQEQIDFGVNWGILSWGTENRVGLNIILVKNDYPLIIRQASSQTFRKIQQKIMRDTHNISSQDVHIKDIVGSRYSNIYDKLFYEVLAQILIEGTASYVGGKKDSGVIIDGIKEGRDLLNQVYYSLYEDVNIQTVRACESEGFSINGPFVAIGYSITQKLVKKYGPEIIYSVLADNYLDFYLKYLDIEDTFHGKKLKIFDP
;
A
#
# COMPACT_ATOMS: atom_id res chain seq x y z
N MET A 1 33.42 67.16 -3.42
CA MET A 1 32.33 66.49 -2.68
C MET A 1 31.34 65.68 -3.54
N LYS A 2 31.50 65.58 -4.87
CA LYS A 2 30.60 64.81 -5.74
C LYS A 2 30.99 63.34 -5.97
N PHE A 3 32.24 62.95 -5.70
CA PHE A 3 32.73 61.59 -5.96
C PHE A 3 32.38 60.57 -4.87
N LYS A 4 32.16 61.01 -3.62
CA LYS A 4 31.77 60.13 -2.50
C LYS A 4 30.28 59.73 -2.56
N LEU A 5 29.42 60.52 -3.19
CA LEU A 5 27.99 60.21 -3.29
C LEU A 5 27.71 59.12 -4.34
N THR A 6 28.48 59.09 -5.43
CA THR A 6 28.30 58.11 -6.51
C THR A 6 28.72 56.71 -6.07
N VAL A 7 29.82 56.57 -5.33
CA VAL A 7 30.27 55.27 -4.80
C VAL A 7 29.28 54.74 -3.75
N ILE A 8 28.69 55.59 -2.92
CA ILE A 8 27.65 55.17 -1.95
C ILE A 8 26.36 54.77 -2.68
N LEU A 9 25.94 55.48 -3.74
CA LEU A 9 24.78 55.08 -4.55
C LEU A 9 25.02 53.77 -5.33
N SER A 10 26.22 53.54 -5.87
CA SER A 10 26.58 52.30 -6.56
C SER A 10 26.66 51.11 -5.60
N THR A 11 27.09 51.34 -4.36
CA THR A 11 27.12 50.29 -3.33
C THR A 11 25.72 50.01 -2.77
N LEU A 12 24.84 51.02 -2.65
CA LEU A 12 23.43 50.81 -2.31
C LEU A 12 22.66 50.09 -3.43
N LEU A 13 22.94 50.42 -4.70
CA LEU A 13 22.34 49.72 -5.85
C LEU A 13 22.83 48.27 -5.99
N PHE A 14 24.04 47.94 -5.52
CA PHE A 14 24.53 46.56 -5.47
C PHE A 14 23.99 45.75 -4.27
N ILE A 15 23.53 46.40 -3.19
CA ILE A 15 22.89 45.73 -2.04
C ILE A 15 21.40 45.46 -2.30
N ILE A 16 20.77 46.16 -3.24
CA ILE A 16 19.35 45.98 -3.61
C ILE A 16 19.13 44.81 -4.59
N GLY A 17 20.19 44.18 -5.10
CA GLY A 17 20.12 43.16 -6.16
C GLY A 17 20.17 41.69 -5.71
N CYS A 18 20.07 41.38 -4.41
CA CYS A 18 20.16 39.99 -3.92
C CYS A 18 18.81 39.36 -3.49
N GLY A 19 17.71 40.10 -3.58
CA GLY A 19 16.36 39.55 -3.35
C GLY A 19 15.82 38.87 -4.60
N ASN A 20 15.19 37.70 -4.44
CA ASN A 20 14.25 37.20 -5.46
C ASN A 20 13.07 38.19 -5.64
N ARG A 21 12.06 37.85 -6.45
CA ARG A 21 10.88 38.71 -6.69
C ARG A 21 10.12 39.14 -5.42
N TYR A 22 10.44 38.57 -4.26
CA TYR A 22 9.83 38.84 -2.97
C TYR A 22 10.68 39.73 -2.07
N GLY A 23 11.86 40.19 -2.52
CA GLY A 23 12.78 40.98 -1.70
C GLY A 23 13.43 40.22 -0.55
N PHE A 24 13.33 38.88 -0.52
CA PHE A 24 13.78 38.04 0.58
C PHE A 24 14.50 36.78 0.07
N ASP A 25 15.70 36.48 0.58
CA ASP A 25 16.45 35.30 0.16
C ASP A 25 16.05 34.04 0.94
N PHE A 26 15.07 33.29 0.41
CA PHE A 26 14.64 32.01 0.97
C PHE A 26 15.68 30.87 0.85
N LYS A 27 16.87 31.12 0.29
CA LYS A 27 17.97 30.13 0.29
C LYS A 27 18.86 30.23 1.52
N GLN A 28 18.88 31.37 2.20
CA GLN A 28 19.63 31.57 3.44
C GLN A 28 18.87 31.02 4.64
N GLU A 29 19.56 30.82 5.75
CA GLU A 29 18.92 30.49 7.02
C GLU A 29 18.10 31.69 7.51
N TRP A 30 16.86 31.43 7.91
CA TRP A 30 16.00 32.41 8.53
C TRP A 30 15.13 31.77 9.61
N ASP A 31 14.56 32.61 10.47
CA ASP A 31 13.57 32.21 11.45
C ASP A 31 12.25 32.96 11.25
N TRP A 32 11.23 32.59 12.01
CA TRP A 32 9.92 33.23 11.91
C TRP A 32 9.94 34.74 12.19
N ASN A 33 10.84 35.22 13.05
CA ASN A 33 10.95 36.64 13.35
C ASN A 33 11.55 37.42 12.17
N THR A 34 12.53 36.83 11.51
CA THR A 34 13.17 37.36 10.30
C THR A 34 12.14 37.49 9.17
N LEU A 35 11.28 36.46 9.00
CA LEU A 35 10.21 36.46 8.02
C LEU A 35 9.15 37.53 8.31
N LYS A 36 8.77 37.72 9.59
CA LYS A 36 7.80 38.76 9.99
C LYS A 36 8.28 40.18 9.70
N ARG A 37 9.58 40.46 9.82
CA ARG A 37 10.16 41.79 9.55
C ARG A 37 10.07 42.21 8.08
N GLN A 38 9.67 41.31 7.18
CA GLN A 38 9.53 41.61 5.74
C GLN A 38 8.20 42.27 5.39
N THR A 39 7.28 42.40 6.34
CA THR A 39 5.97 42.96 6.08
C THR A 39 5.38 43.63 7.32
N ASP A 40 4.69 44.75 7.10
CA ASP A 40 3.86 45.40 8.13
C ASP A 40 2.37 45.09 7.91
N ASP A 41 2.02 44.31 6.89
CA ASP A 41 0.63 43.94 6.58
C ASP A 41 0.04 43.01 7.66
N PRO A 42 -1.01 43.44 8.39
CA PRO A 42 -1.57 42.67 9.49
C PRO A 42 -2.09 41.28 9.09
N GLN A 43 -2.62 41.16 7.87
CA GLN A 43 -3.13 39.88 7.37
C GLN A 43 -1.96 38.91 7.13
N THR A 44 -0.92 39.34 6.43
CA THR A 44 0.27 38.53 6.15
C THR A 44 0.98 38.13 7.45
N LEU A 45 1.09 39.03 8.43
CA LEU A 45 1.63 38.71 9.76
C LEU A 45 0.83 37.60 10.46
N LYS A 46 -0.50 37.68 10.42
CA LYS A 46 -1.38 36.64 10.96
C LYS A 46 -1.19 35.29 10.24
N GLN A 47 -0.99 35.30 8.93
CA GLN A 47 -0.72 34.07 8.17
C GLN A 47 0.64 33.47 8.52
N ILE A 48 1.68 34.29 8.72
CA ILE A 48 2.99 33.84 9.20
C ILE A 48 2.86 33.20 10.59
N ASP A 49 2.08 33.80 11.49
CA ASP A 49 1.80 33.22 12.81
C ASP A 49 1.06 31.89 12.72
N ASP A 50 0.06 31.79 11.86
CA ASP A 50 -0.68 30.54 11.62
C ASP A 50 0.21 29.43 11.05
N LEU A 51 1.12 29.78 10.12
CA LEU A 51 2.12 28.85 9.61
C LEU A 51 3.04 28.38 10.73
N ARG A 52 3.59 29.30 11.53
CA ARG A 52 4.48 28.99 12.66
C ARG A 52 3.86 28.02 13.66
N GLU A 53 2.56 28.16 13.94
CA GLU A 53 1.85 27.27 14.87
C GLU A 53 1.60 25.87 14.30
N LYS A 54 1.54 25.73 12.98
CA LYS A 54 1.06 24.52 12.30
C LYS A 54 2.12 23.77 11.51
N MET A 55 3.30 24.34 11.30
CA MET A 55 4.37 23.73 10.52
C MET A 55 5.73 23.89 11.19
N SER A 56 6.62 22.92 10.97
CA SER A 56 8.01 23.03 11.42
C SER A 56 8.75 24.10 10.63
N LEU A 57 9.78 24.72 11.22
CA LEU A 57 10.63 25.67 10.49
C LEU A 57 11.31 25.02 9.28
N SER A 58 11.64 23.72 9.37
CA SER A 58 12.19 22.95 8.25
C SER A 58 11.20 22.80 7.08
N ASP A 59 9.94 22.50 7.36
CA ASP A 59 8.89 22.46 6.32
C ASP A 59 8.68 23.85 5.71
N ALA A 60 8.76 24.90 6.53
CA ALA A 60 8.59 26.28 6.07
C ALA A 60 9.73 26.70 5.13
N HIS A 61 10.98 26.40 5.51
CA HIS A 61 12.15 26.55 4.66
C HIS A 61 11.97 25.81 3.33
N PHE A 62 11.56 24.55 3.37
CA PHE A 62 11.33 23.76 2.17
C PHE A 62 10.27 24.37 1.25
N LEU A 63 9.10 24.69 1.79
CA LEU A 63 7.95 25.14 0.98
C LEU A 63 8.19 26.52 0.38
N LEU A 64 8.62 27.49 1.20
CA LEU A 64 8.84 28.87 0.73
C LEU A 64 10.01 28.94 -0.25
N LYS A 65 11.06 28.15 -0.06
CA LYS A 65 12.16 28.03 -1.05
C LYS A 65 11.63 27.54 -2.40
N ASN A 66 10.86 26.44 -2.43
CA ASN A 66 10.34 25.90 -3.68
C ASN A 66 9.36 26.85 -4.37
N LEU A 67 8.40 27.41 -3.62
CA LEU A 67 7.49 28.41 -4.18
C LEU A 67 8.25 29.61 -4.75
N SER A 68 9.31 30.06 -4.08
CA SER A 68 10.10 31.20 -4.55
C SER A 68 10.91 30.93 -5.83
N GLN A 69 11.11 29.66 -6.17
CA GLN A 69 11.87 29.21 -7.34
C GLN A 69 10.99 29.00 -8.59
N LEU A 70 9.68 29.16 -8.47
CA LEU A 70 8.79 29.15 -9.64
C LEU A 70 9.22 30.25 -10.62
N LYS A 71 9.51 29.84 -11.87
CA LYS A 71 9.88 30.78 -12.94
C LYS A 71 8.69 31.66 -13.29
N ASN A 72 7.51 31.05 -13.46
CA ASN A 72 6.24 31.76 -13.51
C ASN A 72 5.43 31.39 -12.25
N PRO A 73 5.01 32.37 -11.41
CA PRO A 73 4.16 32.09 -10.25
C PRO A 73 2.88 31.32 -10.57
N GLU A 74 2.30 31.53 -11.75
CA GLU A 74 1.09 30.82 -12.20
C GLU A 74 1.33 29.33 -12.47
N ASP A 75 2.59 28.87 -12.56
CA ASP A 75 2.92 27.45 -12.67
C ASP A 75 2.40 26.65 -11.47
N ILE A 76 2.09 27.29 -10.34
CA ILE A 76 1.44 26.62 -9.21
C ILE A 76 0.11 25.97 -9.59
N TYR A 77 -0.59 26.50 -10.60
CA TYR A 77 -1.83 25.91 -11.12
C TYR A 77 -1.60 24.53 -11.77
N GLN A 78 -0.37 24.19 -12.16
CA GLN A 78 -0.05 22.86 -12.69
C GLN A 78 -0.29 21.75 -11.66
N LEU A 79 -0.38 22.04 -10.35
CA LEU A 79 -0.84 21.08 -9.33
C LEU A 79 -2.21 20.48 -9.68
N SER A 80 -3.10 21.28 -10.28
CA SER A 80 -4.41 20.82 -10.76
C SER A 80 -4.29 19.81 -11.89
N ALA A 81 -3.44 20.10 -12.88
CA ALA A 81 -3.20 19.19 -14.00
C ALA A 81 -2.54 17.88 -13.54
N ILE A 82 -1.61 17.96 -12.58
CA ILE A 82 -0.97 16.80 -11.97
C ILE A 82 -1.97 15.94 -11.20
N GLU A 83 -2.81 16.53 -10.34
CA GLU A 83 -3.85 15.80 -9.59
C GLU A 83 -4.82 15.11 -10.55
N LYS A 84 -5.27 15.83 -11.59
CA LYS A 84 -6.15 15.27 -12.62
C LYS A 84 -5.49 14.10 -13.35
N ALA A 85 -4.25 14.26 -13.82
CA ALA A 85 -3.55 13.19 -14.54
C ALA A 85 -3.35 11.94 -13.66
N GLN A 86 -2.98 12.12 -12.39
CA GLN A 86 -2.84 11.01 -11.45
C GLN A 86 -4.18 10.28 -11.23
N ASN A 87 -5.27 11.02 -11.10
CA ASN A 87 -6.61 10.45 -10.95
C ASN A 87 -7.05 9.67 -12.20
N ASP A 88 -6.85 10.24 -13.39
CA ASP A 88 -7.21 9.62 -14.67
C ASP A 88 -6.40 8.35 -14.96
N SER A 89 -5.15 8.27 -14.47
CA SER A 89 -4.25 7.12 -14.56
C SER A 89 -4.42 6.08 -13.44
N GLY A 90 -5.44 6.20 -12.59
CA GLY A 90 -5.69 5.21 -11.53
C GLY A 90 -4.74 5.27 -10.33
N GLY A 91 -3.95 6.34 -10.23
CA GLY A 91 -3.17 6.71 -9.04
C GLY A 91 -3.94 7.62 -8.07
N GLY A 92 -5.22 7.89 -8.37
CA GLY A 92 -6.11 8.63 -7.49
C GLY A 92 -6.46 7.90 -6.20
N PHE A 93 -7.00 8.64 -5.25
CA PHE A 93 -7.30 8.12 -3.90
C PHE A 93 -8.78 7.74 -3.73
N TYR A 94 -9.52 7.57 -4.82
CA TYR A 94 -10.90 7.02 -4.84
C TYR A 94 -11.85 7.61 -3.78
N GLY A 95 -11.79 8.92 -3.56
CA GLY A 95 -12.62 9.61 -2.57
C GLY A 95 -12.13 9.51 -1.11
N PHE A 96 -11.13 8.68 -0.81
CA PHE A 96 -10.47 8.67 0.50
C PHE A 96 -9.81 10.02 0.78
N ILE A 97 -9.12 10.59 -0.22
CA ILE A 97 -8.59 11.95 -0.17
C ILE A 97 -9.38 12.81 -1.17
N PRO A 98 -9.93 13.96 -0.74
CA PRO A 98 -10.57 14.92 -1.64
C PRO A 98 -9.59 15.46 -2.68
N ASN A 99 -10.08 15.73 -3.88
CA ASN A 99 -9.31 16.45 -4.89
C ASN A 99 -9.19 17.92 -4.48
N PHE A 100 -8.03 18.32 -3.97
CA PHE A 100 -7.82 19.67 -3.42
C PHE A 100 -7.53 20.72 -4.48
N PHE A 101 -7.26 20.30 -5.72
CA PHE A 101 -6.85 21.16 -6.82
C PHE A 101 -7.78 21.07 -8.03
N ASN A 102 -8.97 20.49 -7.90
CA ASN A 102 -10.01 20.46 -8.95
C ASN A 102 -10.34 21.85 -9.53
N ASP A 103 -10.23 22.91 -8.73
CA ASP A 103 -10.34 24.30 -9.20
C ASP A 103 -9.01 25.01 -8.98
N ALA A 104 -8.20 25.10 -10.04
CA ALA A 104 -6.89 25.72 -10.01
C ALA A 104 -6.92 27.14 -9.44
N LYS A 105 -7.97 27.93 -9.74
CA LYS A 105 -8.06 29.34 -9.34
C LYS A 105 -8.21 29.56 -7.83
N LYS A 106 -8.49 28.50 -7.07
CA LYS A 106 -8.51 28.57 -5.60
C LYS A 106 -7.13 28.59 -4.97
N VAL A 107 -6.09 28.18 -5.71
CA VAL A 107 -4.72 28.21 -5.22
C VAL A 107 -4.19 29.64 -5.33
N PRO A 108 -3.78 30.29 -4.23
CA PRO A 108 -3.19 31.63 -4.30
C PRO A 108 -1.92 31.62 -5.15
N VAL A 109 -1.77 32.63 -6.02
CA VAL A 109 -0.59 32.77 -6.88
C VAL A 109 0.50 33.55 -6.14
N PRO A 110 1.74 33.04 -6.03
CA PRO A 110 2.81 33.71 -5.31
C PRO A 110 3.47 34.82 -6.16
N THR A 111 2.72 35.85 -6.55
CA THR A 111 3.23 36.99 -7.35
C THR A 111 4.10 37.95 -6.55
N ASP A 112 3.80 38.11 -5.25
CA ASP A 112 4.52 38.94 -4.28
C ASP A 112 4.66 38.21 -2.93
N PHE A 113 5.25 38.88 -1.93
CA PHE A 113 5.52 38.25 -0.62
C PHE A 113 4.24 37.83 0.11
N SER A 114 3.17 38.63 0.06
CA SER A 114 1.90 38.29 0.69
C SER A 114 1.22 37.12 -0.03
N GLY A 115 1.25 37.11 -1.37
CA GLY A 115 0.80 36.00 -2.20
C GLY A 115 1.58 34.71 -1.95
N LEU A 116 2.90 34.81 -1.74
CA LEU A 116 3.75 33.68 -1.37
C LEU A 116 3.35 33.07 -0.03
N ILE A 117 3.17 33.89 1.01
CA ILE A 117 2.73 33.43 2.33
C ILE A 117 1.32 32.83 2.25
N SER A 118 0.41 33.47 1.51
CA SER A 118 -0.95 32.97 1.29
C SER A 118 -0.96 31.61 0.58
N CYS A 119 -0.12 31.44 -0.44
CA CYS A 119 0.04 30.17 -1.15
C CYS A 119 0.60 29.08 -0.22
N ALA A 120 1.64 29.41 0.56
CA ALA A 120 2.22 28.50 1.54
C ALA A 120 1.20 28.05 2.59
N GLN A 121 0.38 28.97 3.10
CA GLN A 121 -0.69 28.67 4.05
C GLN A 121 -1.75 27.74 3.45
N TYR A 122 -2.17 28.00 2.20
CA TYR A 122 -3.11 27.14 1.49
C TYR A 122 -2.58 25.69 1.39
N LEU A 123 -1.34 25.53 0.90
CA LEU A 123 -0.72 24.23 0.70
C LEU A 123 -0.45 23.49 2.01
N ASN A 124 -0.05 24.20 3.07
CA ASN A 124 0.10 23.60 4.39
C ASN A 124 -1.24 23.09 4.94
N ASN A 125 -2.33 23.86 4.78
CA ASN A 125 -3.66 23.42 5.17
C ASN A 125 -4.12 22.18 4.39
N VAL A 126 -3.81 22.08 3.10
CA VAL A 126 -4.04 20.88 2.29
C VAL A 126 -3.26 19.69 2.86
N LYS A 127 -1.94 19.84 3.06
CA LYS A 127 -1.07 18.79 3.62
C LYS A 127 -1.57 18.30 4.99
N LEU A 128 -1.97 19.20 5.89
CA LEU A 128 -2.50 18.83 7.20
C LEU A 128 -3.82 18.05 7.11
N ARG A 129 -4.70 18.40 6.17
CA ARG A 129 -5.94 17.64 5.93
C ARG A 129 -5.62 16.24 5.42
N ILE A 130 -4.69 16.12 4.47
CA ILE A 130 -4.21 14.83 3.95
C ILE A 130 -3.63 13.97 5.08
N HIS A 131 -2.75 14.51 5.92
CA HIS A 131 -2.19 13.76 7.04
C HIS A 131 -3.24 13.27 8.03
N ARG A 132 -4.27 14.08 8.33
CA ARG A 132 -5.39 13.66 9.19
C ARG A 132 -6.20 12.52 8.59
N ILE A 133 -6.42 12.55 7.27
CA ILE A 133 -7.09 11.46 6.55
C ILE A 133 -6.22 10.20 6.62
N ASN A 134 -4.93 10.30 6.28
CA ASN A 134 -4.00 9.17 6.27
C ASN A 134 -3.87 8.52 7.66
N ALA A 135 -3.87 9.32 8.73
CA ALA A 135 -3.79 8.83 10.11
C ALA A 135 -5.04 8.03 10.55
N ARG A 136 -6.18 8.21 9.85
CA ARG A 136 -7.45 7.53 10.15
C ARG A 136 -7.80 6.45 9.12
N SER A 137 -6.99 6.28 8.08
CA SER A 137 -7.25 5.31 7.03
C SER A 137 -6.85 3.90 7.49
N ASN A 138 -7.42 2.88 6.83
CA ASN A 138 -6.98 1.49 6.97
C ASN A 138 -5.65 1.20 6.23
N PHE A 139 -5.11 2.19 5.51
CA PHE A 139 -3.90 2.09 4.69
C PHE A 139 -2.74 2.88 5.28
N GLN A 140 -2.60 2.87 6.62
CA GLN A 140 -1.62 3.71 7.32
C GLN A 140 -0.20 3.42 6.82
N ILE A 141 0.45 4.44 6.23
CA ILE A 141 1.90 4.43 6.09
C ILE A 141 2.47 4.63 7.47
N ASN A 142 3.15 3.60 7.98
CA ASN A 142 3.93 3.75 9.19
C ASN A 142 5.08 4.75 8.92
N PRO A 143 5.12 5.91 9.58
CA PRO A 143 6.17 6.91 9.33
C PRO A 143 7.54 6.48 9.90
N LYS A 144 7.59 5.43 10.72
CA LYS A 144 8.81 4.99 11.41
C LYS A 144 9.35 3.70 10.80
N PHE A 145 10.65 3.70 10.52
CA PHE A 145 11.43 2.50 10.25
C PHE A 145 11.64 1.73 11.56
N LYS A 146 11.23 0.45 11.58
CA LYS A 146 11.32 -0.43 12.75
C LYS A 146 12.53 -1.33 12.61
N LYS A 147 13.63 -1.02 13.30
CA LYS A 147 14.79 -1.93 13.38
C LYS A 147 14.49 -3.09 14.33
N ARG A 148 13.86 -4.14 13.82
CA ARG A 148 13.64 -5.39 14.58
C ARG A 148 14.68 -6.42 14.15
N LYS A 149 15.06 -7.34 15.04
CA LYS A 149 15.93 -8.46 14.68
C LYS A 149 15.08 -9.60 14.12
N ILE A 150 15.62 -10.33 13.15
CA ILE A 150 15.10 -11.63 12.72
C ILE A 150 15.74 -12.70 13.60
N ALA A 151 14.94 -13.61 14.13
CA ALA A 151 15.46 -14.76 14.86
C ALA A 151 16.10 -15.76 13.89
N ASP A 152 17.16 -16.42 14.33
CA ASP A 152 17.73 -17.54 13.58
C ASP A 152 16.76 -18.74 13.64
N ILE A 153 16.61 -19.41 12.50
CA ILE A 153 15.69 -20.54 12.33
C ILE A 153 16.50 -21.83 12.31
N PRO A 154 16.22 -22.80 13.20
CA PRO A 154 16.88 -24.09 13.18
C PRO A 154 16.66 -24.85 11.86
N PRO A 155 17.67 -25.52 11.28
CA PRO A 155 17.53 -26.24 10.01
C PRO A 155 16.46 -27.34 10.02
N ASP A 156 16.23 -27.99 11.17
CA ASP A 156 15.19 -29.03 11.36
C ASP A 156 13.76 -28.48 11.25
N LYS A 157 13.59 -27.16 11.24
CA LYS A 157 12.30 -26.50 11.01
C LYS A 157 12.04 -26.17 9.56
N ILE A 158 13.00 -26.37 8.66
CA ILE A 158 12.92 -25.99 7.25
C ILE A 158 12.50 -27.21 6.43
N HIS A 159 11.44 -27.05 5.64
CA HIS A 159 11.00 -28.07 4.71
C HIS A 159 11.97 -28.15 3.51
N PRO A 160 12.56 -29.31 3.22
CA PRO A 160 13.62 -29.44 2.21
C PRO A 160 13.11 -29.23 0.78
N GLY A 161 11.84 -29.52 0.51
CA GLY A 161 11.21 -29.30 -0.80
C GLY A 161 10.69 -27.87 -1.05
N LEU A 162 10.80 -26.96 -0.07
CA LEU A 162 10.35 -25.57 -0.21
C LEU A 162 11.53 -24.63 -0.52
N GLU A 163 11.60 -24.14 -1.76
CA GLU A 163 12.59 -23.14 -2.15
C GLU A 163 11.97 -21.74 -2.18
N ILE A 164 12.37 -20.89 -1.25
CA ILE A 164 11.88 -19.51 -1.16
C ILE A 164 13.04 -18.55 -1.38
N LYS A 165 12.87 -17.63 -2.34
CA LYS A 165 13.81 -16.54 -2.59
C LYS A 165 13.20 -15.20 -2.24
N VAL A 166 14.04 -14.23 -1.91
CA VAL A 166 13.62 -12.87 -1.59
C VAL A 166 14.41 -11.93 -2.49
N SER A 167 13.73 -11.04 -3.21
CA SER A 167 14.35 -10.06 -4.11
C SER A 167 13.82 -8.66 -3.89
N THR A 168 14.73 -7.69 -3.85
CA THR A 168 14.41 -6.26 -3.84
C THR A 168 14.78 -5.56 -5.16
N ASP A 169 15.14 -6.32 -6.19
CA ASP A 169 15.79 -5.80 -7.41
C ASP A 169 14.97 -4.68 -8.07
N ALA A 170 13.66 -4.89 -8.26
CA ALA A 170 12.78 -3.90 -8.87
C ALA A 170 12.76 -2.54 -8.14
N ILE A 171 12.87 -2.55 -6.81
CA ILE A 171 12.91 -1.33 -6.00
C ILE A 171 14.32 -0.75 -5.94
N MET A 172 15.35 -1.60 -5.91
CA MET A 172 16.73 -1.16 -6.01
C MET A 172 16.99 -0.40 -7.31
N ASP A 173 16.40 -0.84 -8.43
CA ASP A 173 16.50 -0.13 -9.72
C ASP A 173 15.92 1.29 -9.63
N VAL A 174 14.72 1.44 -9.05
CA VAL A 174 14.12 2.77 -8.78
C VAL A 174 15.04 3.62 -7.91
N LEU A 175 15.52 3.06 -6.80
CA LEU A 175 16.33 3.77 -5.82
C LEU A 175 17.68 4.23 -6.36
N ASN A 176 18.33 3.40 -7.17
CA ASN A 176 19.59 3.73 -7.84
C ASN A 176 19.44 4.99 -8.68
N HIS A 177 18.37 5.08 -9.48
CA HIS A 177 18.09 6.27 -10.28
C HIS A 177 17.66 7.48 -9.45
N TYR A 178 16.88 7.28 -8.39
CA TYR A 178 16.46 8.37 -7.51
C TYR A 178 17.65 8.98 -6.78
N LEU A 179 18.55 8.17 -6.22
CA LEU A 179 19.77 8.62 -5.56
C LEU A 179 20.72 9.34 -6.52
N ALA A 180 20.90 8.80 -7.73
CA ALA A 180 21.74 9.42 -8.76
C ALA A 180 21.11 10.66 -9.39
N ARG A 181 19.82 10.93 -9.12
CA ARG A 181 19.05 12.07 -9.66
C ARG A 181 19.08 12.14 -11.20
N ASN A 182 19.11 10.99 -11.87
CA ASN A 182 19.36 10.89 -13.31
C ASN A 182 18.28 10.11 -14.08
N LEU A 183 17.12 9.85 -13.48
CA LEU A 183 16.06 9.06 -14.11
C LEU A 183 15.53 9.71 -15.39
N SER A 184 15.68 9.03 -16.52
CA SER A 184 15.05 9.40 -17.79
C SER A 184 13.66 8.75 -17.95
N LYS A 185 12.89 9.22 -18.94
CA LYS A 185 11.60 8.59 -19.29
C LYS A 185 11.79 7.15 -19.77
N LYS A 186 12.90 6.85 -20.46
CA LYS A 186 13.21 5.51 -20.94
C LYS A 186 13.47 4.57 -19.75
N ASP A 187 14.25 5.01 -18.79
CA ASP A 187 14.54 4.24 -17.57
C ASP A 187 13.25 3.97 -16.79
N ALA A 188 12.36 4.96 -16.70
CA ALA A 188 11.07 4.78 -16.03
C ALA A 188 10.18 3.71 -16.70
N ILE A 189 10.20 3.63 -18.03
CA ILE A 189 9.49 2.59 -18.80
C ILE A 189 10.13 1.22 -18.56
N GLU A 190 11.46 1.13 -18.59
CA GLU A 190 12.18 -0.11 -18.33
C GLU A 190 11.90 -0.65 -16.93
N ILE A 191 11.94 0.22 -15.92
CA ILE A 191 11.59 -0.12 -14.54
C ILE A 191 10.13 -0.57 -14.47
N ALA A 192 9.19 0.17 -15.07
CA ALA A 192 7.77 -0.20 -15.04
C ALA A 192 7.52 -1.59 -15.65
N ASN A 193 8.32 -1.98 -16.67
CA ASN A 193 8.28 -3.30 -17.31
C ASN A 193 8.90 -4.43 -16.49
N ASN A 194 9.52 -4.15 -15.33
CA ASN A 194 10.06 -5.19 -14.47
C ASN A 194 8.94 -6.20 -14.09
N PRO A 195 9.20 -7.52 -14.15
CA PRO A 195 8.20 -8.54 -13.84
C PRO A 195 7.48 -8.35 -12.51
N THR A 196 8.17 -7.85 -11.47
CA THR A 196 7.57 -7.55 -10.17
C THR A 196 6.43 -6.53 -10.29
N PHE A 197 6.66 -5.43 -11.01
CA PHE A 197 5.66 -4.40 -11.22
C PHE A 197 4.53 -4.87 -12.14
N GLN A 198 4.84 -5.67 -13.16
CA GLN A 198 3.82 -6.24 -14.04
C GLN A 198 2.86 -7.17 -13.28
N GLN A 199 3.39 -8.06 -12.43
CA GLN A 199 2.55 -8.93 -11.59
C GLN A 199 1.76 -8.12 -10.55
N MET A 200 2.34 -7.05 -10.01
CA MET A 200 1.62 -6.13 -9.13
C MET A 200 0.43 -5.46 -9.84
N LEU A 201 0.59 -5.02 -11.09
CA LEU A 201 -0.50 -4.43 -11.88
C LEU A 201 -1.57 -5.45 -12.26
N ILE A 202 -1.20 -6.70 -12.55
CA ILE A 202 -2.13 -7.82 -12.78
C ILE A 202 -2.99 -8.04 -11.53
N ASN A 203 -2.37 -8.26 -10.37
CA ASN A 203 -3.10 -8.44 -9.12
C ASN A 203 -4.04 -7.27 -8.82
N ARG A 204 -3.61 -6.03 -9.08
CA ARG A 204 -4.46 -4.84 -8.89
C ARG A 204 -5.74 -4.88 -9.73
N LYS A 205 -5.69 -5.48 -10.92
CA LYS A 205 -6.87 -5.68 -11.78
C LYS A 205 -7.79 -6.79 -11.29
N GLU A 206 -7.26 -7.74 -10.53
CA GLU A 206 -7.98 -8.93 -10.05
C GLU A 206 -8.63 -8.75 -8.67
N VAL A 207 -8.07 -7.90 -7.79
CA VAL A 207 -8.57 -7.75 -6.40
C VAL A 207 -10.02 -7.24 -6.27
N GLY A 208 -10.60 -6.68 -7.33
CA GLY A 208 -12.03 -6.37 -7.43
C GLY A 208 -12.57 -5.20 -6.57
N TYR A 209 -11.95 -4.90 -5.42
CA TYR A 209 -12.36 -3.81 -4.51
C TYR A 209 -11.72 -2.45 -4.83
N ILE A 210 -10.76 -2.41 -5.77
CA ILE A 210 -10.13 -1.17 -6.21
C ILE A 210 -10.90 -0.64 -7.42
N PRO A 211 -11.52 0.55 -7.34
CA PRO A 211 -12.32 1.07 -8.44
C PRO A 211 -11.44 1.56 -9.60
N LYS A 212 -12.03 1.58 -10.80
CA LYS A 212 -11.42 2.15 -12.00
C LYS A 212 -11.23 3.67 -11.86
N PRO A 213 -10.27 4.28 -12.60
CA PRO A 213 -9.31 3.64 -13.50
C PRO A 213 -8.23 2.84 -12.74
N LEU A 214 -7.69 1.84 -13.43
CA LEU A 214 -6.61 0.99 -12.92
C LEU A 214 -5.36 1.24 -13.78
N PRO A 215 -4.21 1.55 -13.17
CA PRO A 215 -3.00 1.89 -13.90
C PRO A 215 -2.54 0.74 -14.79
N ASP A 216 -1.98 1.09 -15.94
CA ASP A 216 -1.16 0.20 -16.75
C ASP A 216 0.34 0.49 -16.59
N GLU A 217 1.16 -0.16 -17.42
CA GLU A 217 2.61 0.04 -17.43
C GLU A 217 3.01 1.50 -17.74
N LYS A 218 2.31 2.17 -18.66
CA LYS A 218 2.62 3.55 -19.06
C LYS A 218 2.25 4.52 -17.95
N ASP A 219 1.14 4.27 -17.28
CA ASP A 219 0.74 5.01 -16.08
C ASP A 219 1.81 4.87 -14.98
N LEU A 220 2.26 3.63 -14.74
CA LEU A 220 3.31 3.37 -13.75
C LEU A 220 4.64 4.06 -14.10
N ALA A 221 5.08 3.98 -15.35
CA ALA A 221 6.27 4.69 -15.83
C ALA A 221 6.13 6.21 -15.64
N THR A 222 4.94 6.75 -15.88
CA THR A 222 4.65 8.17 -15.63
C THR A 222 4.77 8.51 -14.15
N PHE A 223 4.24 7.67 -13.25
CA PHE A 223 4.38 7.89 -11.81
C PHE A 223 5.84 7.85 -11.35
N ILE A 224 6.62 6.86 -11.80
CA ILE A 224 8.05 6.72 -11.48
C ILE A 224 8.82 7.96 -11.95
N TYR A 225 8.59 8.39 -13.19
CA TYR A 225 9.26 9.55 -13.79
C TYR A 225 8.86 10.87 -13.12
N GLN A 226 7.57 11.04 -12.85
CA GLN A 226 7.04 12.26 -12.25
C GLN A 226 7.55 12.45 -10.82
N ALA A 227 7.64 11.37 -10.04
CA ALA A 227 8.22 11.44 -8.70
C ALA A 227 9.71 11.84 -8.74
N ALA A 228 10.44 11.54 -9.81
CA ALA A 228 11.85 11.93 -9.93
C ALA A 228 12.09 13.40 -10.30
N GLN A 229 11.05 14.14 -10.74
CA GLN A 229 11.22 15.50 -11.25
C GLN A 229 11.61 16.49 -10.15
N ASN A 230 12.61 17.33 -10.43
CA ASN A 230 13.14 18.32 -9.49
C ASN A 230 12.63 19.74 -9.74
N ASP A 231 11.66 19.93 -10.63
CA ASP A 231 11.01 21.23 -10.74
C ASP A 231 10.23 21.56 -9.45
N PRO A 232 10.03 22.85 -9.14
CA PRO A 232 9.41 23.22 -7.86
C PRO A 232 7.98 22.72 -7.70
N VAL A 233 7.20 22.60 -8.79
CA VAL A 233 5.81 22.13 -8.73
C VAL A 233 5.77 20.65 -8.37
N ALA A 234 6.56 19.81 -9.05
CA ALA A 234 6.66 18.38 -8.75
C ALA A 234 7.18 18.14 -7.32
N THR A 235 8.13 18.96 -6.88
CA THR A 235 8.69 18.90 -5.53
C THR A 235 7.65 19.24 -4.46
N ILE A 236 6.84 20.29 -4.68
CA ILE A 236 5.69 20.63 -3.82
C ILE A 236 4.66 19.50 -3.86
N TRP A 237 4.34 18.96 -5.03
CA TRP A 237 3.39 17.85 -5.18
C TRP A 237 3.80 16.63 -4.33
N ARG A 238 5.07 16.21 -4.37
CA ARG A 238 5.57 15.12 -3.52
C ARG A 238 5.48 15.42 -2.03
N TRP A 239 5.71 16.68 -1.64
CA TRP A 239 5.67 17.08 -0.23
C TRP A 239 4.26 17.10 0.36
N LEU A 240 3.23 17.32 -0.46
CA LEU A 240 1.84 17.39 -0.01
C LEU A 240 1.32 16.03 0.50
N ASN A 241 1.73 14.92 -0.11
CA ASN A 241 1.23 13.60 0.24
C ASN A 241 2.24 12.47 -0.10
N PRO A 242 2.61 11.60 0.85
CA PRO A 242 3.48 10.46 0.58
C PRO A 242 2.89 9.44 -0.43
N TRP A 243 1.56 9.42 -0.62
CA TRP A 243 0.91 8.56 -1.60
C TRP A 243 0.96 9.09 -3.03
N ASN A 244 1.39 10.33 -3.25
CA ASN A 244 1.48 10.89 -4.59
C ASN A 244 2.44 10.08 -5.48
N CYS A 245 2.16 10.12 -6.78
CA CYS A 245 2.82 9.30 -7.79
C CYS A 245 2.80 7.81 -7.40
N PHE A 246 1.62 7.30 -7.02
CA PHE A 246 1.42 5.88 -6.68
C PHE A 246 2.29 5.38 -5.50
N GLY A 247 2.72 6.28 -4.61
CA GLY A 247 3.63 5.97 -3.49
C GLY A 247 5.11 6.19 -3.79
N PHE A 248 5.49 6.51 -5.03
CA PHE A 248 6.88 6.82 -5.36
C PHE A 248 7.35 8.16 -4.78
N ALA A 249 6.44 9.07 -4.43
CA ALA A 249 6.79 10.30 -3.70
C ALA A 249 7.48 10.00 -2.35
N GLU A 250 6.95 9.04 -1.60
CA GLU A 250 7.54 8.57 -0.34
C GLU A 250 8.92 7.93 -0.54
N ILE A 251 9.08 7.13 -1.60
CA ILE A 251 10.37 6.53 -1.95
C ILE A 251 11.40 7.60 -2.29
N TYR A 252 11.04 8.56 -3.14
CA TYR A 252 11.95 9.63 -3.55
C TYR A 252 12.39 10.50 -2.37
N ASN A 253 11.45 10.93 -1.54
CA ASN A 253 11.74 11.82 -0.41
C ASN A 253 12.59 11.14 0.68
N ASN A 254 12.67 9.81 0.68
CA ASN A 254 13.40 9.02 1.67
C ASN A 254 14.34 7.99 1.01
N ASP A 255 14.83 8.27 -0.19
CA ASP A 255 15.57 7.32 -1.04
C ASP A 255 16.73 6.63 -0.32
N SER A 256 17.52 7.38 0.44
CA SER A 256 18.67 6.87 1.18
C SER A 256 18.24 5.91 2.30
N SER A 257 17.10 6.18 2.93
CA SER A 257 16.54 5.30 3.98
C SER A 257 15.99 4.01 3.37
N TYR A 258 15.27 4.10 2.24
CA TYR A 258 14.78 2.92 1.54
C TYR A 258 15.91 2.09 0.92
N TYR A 259 16.97 2.71 0.42
CA TYR A 259 18.17 2.02 -0.06
C TYR A 259 18.86 1.21 1.04
N ALA A 260 19.02 1.82 2.23
CA ALA A 260 19.56 1.11 3.39
C ALA A 260 18.69 -0.10 3.78
N ILE A 261 17.36 0.04 3.70
CA ILE A 261 16.42 -1.05 4.00
C ILE A 261 16.48 -2.16 2.97
N CYS A 262 16.46 -1.85 1.67
CA CYS A 262 16.57 -2.87 0.63
C CYS A 262 17.91 -3.61 0.72
N SER A 263 18.99 -2.90 1.05
CA SER A 263 20.29 -3.52 1.34
C SER A 263 20.22 -4.45 2.55
N GLU A 264 19.58 -4.02 3.65
CA GLU A 264 19.38 -4.84 4.85
C GLU A 264 18.51 -6.08 4.57
N LEU A 265 17.45 -5.93 3.76
CA LEU A 265 16.59 -7.02 3.32
C LEU A 265 17.37 -8.05 2.50
N ASN A 266 18.21 -7.61 1.57
CA ASN A 266 19.06 -8.49 0.77
C ASN A 266 20.08 -9.24 1.64
N GLN A 267 20.70 -8.56 2.61
CA GLN A 267 21.62 -9.19 3.57
C GLN A 267 20.93 -10.24 4.44
N ASN A 268 19.63 -10.06 4.72
CA ASN A 268 18.84 -10.98 5.52
C ASN A 268 17.94 -11.91 4.69
N ALA A 269 18.12 -11.95 3.36
CA ALA A 269 17.23 -12.65 2.44
C ALA A 269 17.04 -14.14 2.81
N GLU A 270 18.14 -14.83 3.10
CA GLU A 270 18.12 -16.24 3.53
C GLU A 270 17.39 -16.44 4.86
N LYS A 271 17.57 -15.52 5.83
CA LYS A 271 16.87 -15.60 7.12
C LYS A 271 15.37 -15.37 6.98
N ILE A 272 14.98 -14.43 6.11
CA ILE A 272 13.57 -14.18 5.79
C ILE A 272 12.98 -15.41 5.12
N ALA A 273 13.65 -15.96 4.10
CA ALA A 273 13.22 -17.17 3.40
C ALA A 273 13.07 -18.36 4.34
N ALA A 274 14.06 -18.60 5.22
CA ALA A 274 14.02 -19.65 6.23
C ALA A 274 12.85 -19.46 7.21
N ALA A 275 12.57 -18.24 7.65
CA ALA A 275 11.47 -17.95 8.56
C ALA A 275 10.09 -18.15 7.90
N VAL A 276 9.95 -17.79 6.62
CA VAL A 276 8.73 -18.07 5.85
C VAL A 276 8.59 -19.58 5.67
N ASN A 277 9.65 -20.28 5.22
CA ASN A 277 9.66 -21.72 5.01
C ASN A 277 9.27 -22.46 6.30
N ALA A 278 9.92 -22.17 7.42
CA ALA A 278 9.63 -22.85 8.69
C ALA A 278 8.19 -22.66 9.17
N LYS A 279 7.58 -21.53 8.85
CA LYS A 279 6.17 -21.28 9.13
C LYS A 279 5.23 -22.10 8.26
N LEU A 280 5.59 -22.34 7.00
CA LEU A 280 4.79 -23.15 6.06
C LEU A 280 5.00 -24.65 6.28
N SER A 281 6.20 -25.05 6.70
CA SER A 281 6.65 -26.44 6.84
C SER A 281 5.70 -27.31 7.67
N ILE A 282 5.15 -26.75 8.74
CA ILE A 282 4.27 -27.48 9.68
C ILE A 282 2.93 -27.92 9.07
N TYR A 283 2.58 -27.42 7.89
CA TYR A 283 1.29 -27.67 7.24
C TYR A 283 1.41 -28.55 5.99
N LEU A 284 2.60 -29.06 5.66
CA LEU A 284 2.89 -29.73 4.39
C LEU A 284 3.58 -31.08 4.64
N PRO A 285 3.30 -32.10 3.80
CA PRO A 285 3.99 -33.39 3.88
C PRO A 285 5.43 -33.28 3.39
N GLU A 286 6.34 -34.09 3.94
CA GLU A 286 7.80 -34.01 3.73
C GLU A 286 8.26 -34.04 2.26
N ASP A 287 7.48 -34.69 1.39
CA ASP A 287 7.76 -34.84 -0.04
C ASP A 287 7.22 -33.69 -0.90
N PHE A 288 6.52 -32.72 -0.30
CA PHE A 288 5.94 -31.59 -1.02
C PHE A 288 7.01 -30.66 -1.61
N LYS A 289 6.86 -30.33 -2.89
CA LYS A 289 7.80 -29.47 -3.61
C LYS A 289 7.14 -28.19 -4.08
N PHE A 290 7.76 -27.06 -3.76
CA PHE A 290 7.29 -25.75 -4.20
C PHE A 290 8.42 -24.73 -4.22
N GLN A 291 8.40 -23.87 -5.23
CA GLN A 291 9.37 -22.80 -5.39
C GLN A 291 8.64 -21.47 -5.51
N GLU A 292 9.15 -20.44 -4.84
CA GLU A 292 8.61 -19.09 -4.89
C GLU A 292 9.68 -18.01 -4.79
N GLN A 293 9.41 -16.86 -5.40
CA GLN A 293 10.14 -15.62 -5.16
C GLN A 293 9.20 -14.58 -4.53
N ILE A 294 9.63 -14.02 -3.40
CA ILE A 294 8.98 -12.91 -2.73
C ILE A 294 9.65 -11.63 -3.19
N ASP A 295 8.90 -10.81 -3.94
CA ASP A 295 9.38 -9.55 -4.47
C ASP A 295 8.93 -8.35 -3.62
N PHE A 296 9.71 -7.27 -3.68
CA PHE A 296 9.31 -5.97 -3.12
C PHE A 296 9.02 -4.97 -4.24
N GLY A 297 7.96 -4.18 -4.04
CA GLY A 297 7.43 -3.21 -5.01
C GLY A 297 6.69 -2.05 -4.33
N VAL A 298 6.11 -1.13 -5.10
CA VAL A 298 5.32 0.01 -4.61
C VAL A 298 3.91 -0.05 -5.16
N ASN A 299 2.91 -0.17 -4.28
CA ASN A 299 1.51 -0.20 -4.70
C ASN A 299 0.66 0.67 -3.78
N TRP A 300 -0.07 1.65 -4.31
CA TRP A 300 -0.98 2.40 -3.46
C TRP A 300 -2.16 1.52 -2.99
N GLY A 301 -2.44 1.51 -1.69
CA GLY A 301 -3.60 0.84 -1.12
C GLY A 301 -3.54 -0.70 -1.05
N ILE A 302 -2.42 -1.32 -1.42
CA ILE A 302 -2.24 -2.78 -1.34
C ILE A 302 -1.01 -3.11 -0.50
N LEU A 303 -1.18 -3.92 0.55
CA LEU A 303 -0.07 -4.35 1.43
C LEU A 303 0.80 -5.45 0.81
N SER A 304 0.17 -6.39 0.13
CA SER A 304 0.80 -7.52 -0.52
C SER A 304 -0.03 -7.94 -1.72
N TRP A 305 0.60 -8.53 -2.73
CA TRP A 305 -0.06 -9.14 -3.87
C TRP A 305 0.42 -10.58 -4.06
N GLY A 306 -0.41 -11.38 -4.72
CA GLY A 306 -0.07 -12.73 -5.13
C GLY A 306 -0.73 -13.01 -6.46
N THR A 307 0.07 -13.27 -7.49
CA THR A 307 -0.39 -13.80 -8.77
C THR A 307 0.09 -15.23 -8.91
N GLU A 308 -0.33 -15.91 -9.98
CA GLU A 308 0.16 -17.24 -10.30
C GLU A 308 1.69 -17.30 -10.42
N ASN A 309 2.31 -16.21 -10.87
CA ASN A 309 3.75 -16.17 -11.12
C ASN A 309 4.57 -15.70 -9.92
N ARG A 310 4.07 -14.75 -9.11
CA ARG A 310 4.88 -14.09 -8.07
C ARG A 310 4.07 -13.70 -6.85
N VAL A 311 4.73 -13.72 -5.70
CA VAL A 311 4.27 -13.04 -4.49
C VAL A 311 5.03 -11.73 -4.36
N GLY A 312 4.37 -10.67 -3.91
CA GLY A 312 5.09 -9.46 -3.56
C GLY A 312 4.51 -8.65 -2.43
N LEU A 313 5.37 -7.82 -1.85
CA LEU A 313 5.12 -7.00 -0.68
C LEU A 313 5.36 -5.54 -1.00
N ASN A 314 4.50 -4.69 -0.44
CA ASN A 314 4.61 -3.27 -0.63
C ASN A 314 5.61 -2.64 0.34
N ILE A 315 6.77 -2.22 -0.18
CA ILE A 315 7.89 -1.72 0.62
C ILE A 315 7.53 -0.48 1.45
N ILE A 316 6.65 0.41 0.95
CA ILE A 316 6.26 1.63 1.68
C ILE A 316 5.45 1.30 2.95
N LEU A 317 4.74 0.17 2.96
CA LEU A 317 3.92 -0.28 4.08
C LEU A 317 4.69 -1.19 5.04
N VAL A 318 5.46 -2.16 4.50
CA VAL A 318 6.19 -3.12 5.33
C VAL A 318 7.51 -2.57 5.87
N LYS A 319 8.20 -1.72 5.10
CA LYS A 319 9.53 -1.17 5.44
C LYS A 319 10.47 -2.30 5.90
N ASN A 320 11.02 -2.19 7.12
CA ASN A 320 11.84 -3.20 7.79
C ASN A 320 11.11 -3.88 8.98
N ASP A 321 9.77 -3.90 9.00
CA ASP A 321 9.01 -4.64 10.01
C ASP A 321 9.02 -6.15 9.68
N TYR A 322 10.12 -6.84 10.01
CA TYR A 322 10.30 -8.26 9.68
C TYR A 322 9.15 -9.18 10.12
N PRO A 323 8.55 -9.03 11.32
CA PRO A 323 7.35 -9.80 11.67
C PRO A 323 6.18 -9.60 10.69
N LEU A 324 5.99 -8.37 10.19
CA LEU A 324 4.98 -8.08 9.18
C LEU A 324 5.34 -8.68 7.83
N ILE A 325 6.60 -8.55 7.40
CA ILE A 325 7.13 -9.14 6.16
C ILE A 325 6.89 -10.65 6.16
N ILE A 326 7.37 -11.35 7.19
CA ILE A 326 7.24 -12.82 7.31
C ILE A 326 5.76 -13.21 7.34
N ARG A 327 4.91 -12.48 8.08
CA ARG A 327 3.47 -12.74 8.13
C ARG A 327 2.81 -12.63 6.74
N GLN A 328 3.08 -11.55 6.01
CA GLN A 328 2.45 -11.33 4.71
C GLN A 328 3.01 -12.28 3.65
N ALA A 329 4.32 -12.48 3.62
CA ALA A 329 4.97 -13.45 2.74
C ALA A 329 4.41 -14.85 2.96
N SER A 330 4.40 -15.36 4.20
CA SER A 330 3.82 -16.67 4.50
C SER A 330 2.37 -16.78 4.08
N SER A 331 1.55 -15.75 4.31
CA SER A 331 0.13 -15.78 3.92
C SER A 331 -0.03 -15.87 2.39
N GLN A 332 0.68 -15.05 1.62
CA GLN A 332 0.56 -15.04 0.16
C GLN A 332 1.20 -16.27 -0.49
N THR A 333 2.38 -16.70 -0.01
CA THR A 333 3.02 -17.94 -0.46
C THR A 333 2.13 -19.14 -0.17
N PHE A 334 1.46 -19.18 0.98
CA PHE A 334 0.54 -20.28 1.28
C PHE A 334 -0.64 -20.32 0.30
N ARG A 335 -1.23 -19.19 -0.11
CA ARG A 335 -2.29 -19.18 -1.13
C ARG A 335 -1.89 -19.87 -2.43
N LYS A 336 -0.66 -19.64 -2.89
CA LYS A 336 -0.13 -20.31 -4.09
C LYS A 336 0.11 -21.80 -3.86
N ILE A 337 0.54 -22.18 -2.66
CA ILE A 337 0.63 -23.59 -2.27
C ILE A 337 -0.76 -24.24 -2.30
N GLN A 338 -1.80 -23.57 -1.80
CA GLN A 338 -3.18 -24.08 -1.86
C GLN A 338 -3.65 -24.28 -3.31
N GLN A 339 -3.40 -23.29 -4.18
CA GLN A 339 -3.66 -23.42 -5.61
C GLN A 339 -2.94 -24.61 -6.22
N LYS A 340 -1.66 -24.82 -5.87
CA LYS A 340 -0.89 -25.98 -6.33
C LYS A 340 -1.52 -27.30 -5.85
N ILE A 341 -1.82 -27.43 -4.55
CA ILE A 341 -2.42 -28.65 -3.98
C ILE A 341 -3.72 -28.98 -4.72
N MET A 342 -4.62 -28.00 -4.87
CA MET A 342 -5.90 -28.23 -5.54
C MET A 342 -5.74 -28.57 -7.02
N ARG A 343 -4.79 -27.95 -7.75
CA ARG A 343 -4.51 -28.30 -9.15
C ARG A 343 -3.95 -29.71 -9.30
N ASP A 344 -2.97 -30.07 -8.47
CA ASP A 344 -2.31 -31.38 -8.51
C ASP A 344 -3.33 -32.50 -8.22
N THR A 345 -4.16 -32.33 -7.17
CA THR A 345 -5.23 -33.29 -6.84
C THR A 345 -6.23 -33.48 -7.99
N HIS A 346 -6.56 -32.41 -8.71
CA HIS A 346 -7.55 -32.45 -9.78
C HIS A 346 -6.97 -32.76 -11.16
N ASN A 347 -5.67 -33.09 -11.26
CA ASN A 347 -4.95 -33.32 -12.51
C ASN A 347 -5.07 -32.14 -13.51
N ILE A 348 -5.07 -30.91 -13.00
CA ILE A 348 -5.17 -29.71 -13.81
C ILE A 348 -3.76 -29.22 -14.15
N SER A 349 -3.39 -29.36 -15.43
CA SER A 349 -2.06 -28.96 -15.93
C SER A 349 -1.95 -27.47 -16.28
N SER A 350 -3.07 -26.80 -16.53
CA SER A 350 -3.09 -25.37 -16.85
C SER A 350 -2.87 -24.52 -15.60
N GLN A 351 -1.98 -23.54 -15.71
CA GLN A 351 -1.74 -22.58 -14.63
C GLN A 351 -2.87 -21.55 -14.52
N ASP A 352 -3.51 -21.22 -15.64
CA ASP A 352 -4.54 -20.16 -15.77
C ASP A 352 -5.90 -20.50 -15.13
N VAL A 353 -6.02 -21.63 -14.44
CA VAL A 353 -7.30 -22.06 -13.82
C VAL A 353 -7.36 -21.55 -12.38
N HIS A 354 -8.30 -20.66 -12.10
CA HIS A 354 -8.53 -20.15 -10.75
C HIS A 354 -9.23 -21.20 -9.86
N ILE A 355 -8.97 -21.19 -8.55
CA ILE A 355 -9.59 -22.12 -7.58
C ILE A 355 -11.12 -22.12 -7.67
N LYS A 356 -11.73 -20.94 -7.83
CA LYS A 356 -13.18 -20.82 -8.01
C LYS A 356 -13.70 -21.63 -9.20
N ASP A 357 -12.93 -21.71 -10.28
CA ASP A 357 -13.32 -22.47 -11.47
C ASP A 357 -13.18 -23.98 -11.22
N ILE A 358 -12.17 -24.40 -10.46
CA ILE A 358 -11.97 -25.80 -10.02
C ILE A 358 -13.15 -26.27 -9.16
N VAL A 359 -13.61 -25.42 -8.25
CA VAL A 359 -14.71 -25.73 -7.33
C VAL A 359 -16.06 -25.63 -8.05
N GLY A 360 -16.29 -24.52 -8.74
CA GLY A 360 -17.55 -24.23 -9.41
C GLY A 360 -17.88 -25.18 -10.54
N SER A 361 -16.88 -25.76 -11.24
CA SER A 361 -17.12 -26.72 -12.32
C SER A 361 -17.78 -28.03 -11.85
N ARG A 362 -17.80 -28.30 -10.55
CA ARG A 362 -18.44 -29.50 -9.97
C ARG A 362 -19.97 -29.36 -9.87
N TYR A 363 -20.52 -28.17 -10.07
CA TYR A 363 -21.94 -27.88 -9.88
C TYR A 363 -22.56 -27.38 -11.18
N SER A 364 -23.67 -28.01 -11.60
CA SER A 364 -24.43 -27.61 -12.79
C SER A 364 -25.39 -26.45 -12.51
N ASN A 365 -25.83 -26.29 -11.26
CA ASN A 365 -26.67 -25.18 -10.82
C ASN A 365 -25.79 -23.93 -10.56
N ILE A 366 -26.18 -22.79 -11.14
CA ILE A 366 -25.42 -21.54 -11.03
C ILE A 366 -25.40 -20.97 -9.60
N TYR A 367 -26.46 -21.17 -8.82
CA TYR A 367 -26.53 -20.71 -7.43
C TYR A 367 -25.64 -21.54 -6.53
N ASP A 368 -25.65 -22.88 -6.72
CA ASP A 368 -24.72 -23.77 -6.02
C ASP A 368 -23.29 -23.40 -6.36
N LYS A 369 -22.98 -23.22 -7.65
CA LYS A 369 -21.66 -22.78 -8.09
C LYS A 369 -21.21 -21.52 -7.34
N LEU A 370 -22.02 -20.47 -7.31
CA LEU A 370 -21.67 -19.23 -6.61
C LEU A 370 -21.51 -19.41 -5.09
N PHE A 371 -22.42 -20.14 -4.44
CA PHE A 371 -22.35 -20.38 -3.00
C PHE A 371 -21.07 -21.14 -2.62
N TYR A 372 -20.75 -22.19 -3.37
CA TYR A 372 -19.55 -23.00 -3.15
C TYR A 372 -18.25 -22.28 -3.51
N GLU A 373 -18.27 -21.35 -4.47
CA GLU A 373 -17.15 -20.44 -4.72
C GLU A 373 -16.88 -19.54 -3.50
N VAL A 374 -17.91 -18.97 -2.87
CA VAL A 374 -17.78 -18.19 -1.63
C VAL A 374 -17.19 -19.03 -0.50
N LEU A 375 -17.69 -20.26 -0.30
CA LEU A 375 -17.17 -21.17 0.72
C LEU A 375 -15.72 -21.57 0.45
N ALA A 376 -15.34 -21.85 -0.79
CA ALA A 376 -13.95 -22.11 -1.13
C ALA A 376 -13.07 -20.89 -0.83
N GLN A 377 -13.51 -19.69 -1.16
CA GLN A 377 -12.76 -18.47 -0.88
C GLN A 377 -12.60 -18.20 0.63
N ILE A 378 -13.63 -18.43 1.45
CA ILE A 378 -13.53 -18.37 2.92
C ILE A 378 -12.44 -19.31 3.45
N LEU A 379 -12.40 -20.56 2.97
CA LEU A 379 -11.36 -21.52 3.31
C LEU A 379 -9.98 -20.97 2.95
N ILE A 380 -9.77 -20.57 1.70
CA ILE A 380 -8.47 -20.12 1.18
C ILE A 380 -7.97 -18.88 1.94
N GLU A 381 -8.80 -17.85 2.04
CA GLU A 381 -8.47 -16.60 2.73
C GLU A 381 -8.20 -16.82 4.22
N GLY A 382 -9.03 -17.63 4.88
CA GLY A 382 -8.97 -17.90 6.30
C GLY A 382 -7.74 -18.71 6.71
N THR A 383 -7.48 -19.81 6.03
CA THR A 383 -6.30 -20.66 6.28
C THR A 383 -5.00 -19.90 5.95
N ALA A 384 -4.94 -19.18 4.83
CA ALA A 384 -3.78 -18.34 4.51
C ALA A 384 -3.54 -17.25 5.57
N SER A 385 -4.61 -16.65 6.09
CA SER A 385 -4.51 -15.69 7.19
C SER A 385 -4.04 -16.35 8.48
N TYR A 386 -4.46 -17.58 8.77
CA TYR A 386 -4.06 -18.34 9.95
C TYR A 386 -2.57 -18.72 9.90
N VAL A 387 -2.13 -19.30 8.79
CA VAL A 387 -0.73 -19.66 8.52
C VAL A 387 0.17 -18.43 8.56
N GLY A 388 -0.29 -17.30 8.00
CA GLY A 388 0.39 -16.01 8.10
C GLY A 388 0.65 -15.57 9.56
N GLY A 389 -0.23 -15.92 10.49
CA GLY A 389 -0.06 -15.70 11.93
C GLY A 389 -1.06 -14.71 12.54
N LYS A 390 -0.92 -14.51 13.87
CA LYS A 390 -1.95 -13.89 14.71
C LYS A 390 -2.43 -12.51 14.21
N LYS A 391 -3.74 -12.39 14.01
CA LYS A 391 -4.48 -11.12 13.88
C LYS A 391 -4.91 -10.60 15.26
N ASP A 392 -5.28 -9.33 15.34
CA ASP A 392 -5.82 -8.74 16.57
C ASP A 392 -7.11 -9.47 16.98
N SER A 393 -7.23 -9.85 18.26
CA SER A 393 -8.34 -10.65 18.76
C SER A 393 -9.69 -9.94 18.71
N GLY A 394 -9.73 -8.60 18.81
CA GLY A 394 -10.98 -7.84 18.68
C GLY A 394 -11.55 -7.92 17.27
N VAL A 395 -10.69 -7.75 16.26
CA VAL A 395 -11.04 -7.85 14.83
C VAL A 395 -11.58 -9.24 14.47
N ILE A 396 -11.09 -10.29 15.14
CA ILE A 396 -11.57 -11.66 14.90
C ILE A 396 -12.99 -11.85 15.46
N ILE A 397 -13.28 -11.37 16.68
CA ILE A 397 -14.58 -11.61 17.33
C ILE A 397 -15.71 -10.88 16.60
N ASP A 398 -15.54 -9.59 16.32
CA ASP A 398 -16.55 -8.80 15.62
C ASP A 398 -16.74 -9.33 14.19
N GLY A 399 -15.64 -9.66 13.51
CA GLY A 399 -15.65 -10.22 12.16
C GLY A 399 -16.33 -11.59 12.05
N ILE A 400 -16.34 -12.42 13.10
CA ILE A 400 -17.07 -13.71 13.06
C ILE A 400 -18.58 -13.46 13.01
N LYS A 401 -19.09 -12.53 13.83
CA LYS A 401 -20.54 -12.23 13.86
C LYS A 401 -21.00 -11.64 12.54
N GLU A 402 -20.31 -10.59 12.08
CA GLU A 402 -20.60 -9.92 10.81
C GLU A 402 -20.48 -10.90 9.63
N GLY A 403 -19.47 -11.78 9.66
CA GLY A 403 -19.26 -12.75 8.58
C GLY A 403 -20.38 -13.77 8.49
N ARG A 404 -20.97 -14.16 9.62
CA ARG A 404 -22.09 -15.09 9.64
C ARG A 404 -23.33 -14.43 9.05
N ASP A 405 -23.59 -13.20 9.46
CA ASP A 405 -24.73 -12.43 8.97
C ASP A 405 -24.59 -12.20 7.44
N LEU A 406 -23.38 -11.92 6.95
CA LEU A 406 -23.07 -11.85 5.51
C LEU A 406 -23.23 -13.21 4.79
N LEU A 407 -22.79 -14.32 5.38
CA LEU A 407 -22.90 -15.64 4.74
C LEU A 407 -24.36 -16.07 4.64
N ASN A 408 -25.16 -15.79 5.67
CA ASN A 408 -26.62 -15.97 5.63
C ASN A 408 -27.24 -15.09 4.54
N GLN A 409 -26.83 -13.82 4.42
CA GLN A 409 -27.30 -12.94 3.36
C GLN A 409 -26.96 -13.48 1.96
N VAL A 410 -25.76 -14.03 1.76
CA VAL A 410 -25.39 -14.71 0.50
C VAL A 410 -26.33 -15.89 0.23
N TYR A 411 -26.57 -16.75 1.22
CA TYR A 411 -27.49 -17.88 1.08
C TYR A 411 -28.91 -17.42 0.70
N TYR A 412 -29.50 -16.51 1.47
CA TYR A 412 -30.85 -15.97 1.20
C TYR A 412 -30.93 -15.32 -0.18
N SER A 413 -29.91 -14.53 -0.56
CA SER A 413 -29.87 -13.89 -1.87
C SER A 413 -29.70 -14.87 -3.03
N LEU A 414 -29.13 -16.07 -2.82
CA LEU A 414 -29.00 -17.08 -3.88
C LEU A 414 -30.24 -17.97 -4.00
N TYR A 415 -30.81 -18.40 -2.87
CA TYR A 415 -31.81 -19.46 -2.85
C TYR A 415 -33.25 -18.97 -2.63
N GLU A 416 -33.45 -17.80 -2.02
CA GLU A 416 -34.79 -17.27 -1.71
C GLU A 416 -35.15 -16.03 -2.58
N ASP A 417 -34.25 -15.04 -2.68
CA ASP A 417 -34.53 -13.75 -3.36
C ASP A 417 -33.94 -13.65 -4.77
N VAL A 418 -32.97 -14.50 -5.12
CA VAL A 418 -32.26 -14.51 -6.42
C VAL A 418 -31.69 -13.14 -6.81
N ASN A 419 -30.79 -12.62 -5.98
CA ASN A 419 -30.16 -11.31 -6.13
C ASN A 419 -28.62 -11.40 -6.18
N ILE A 420 -28.09 -11.58 -7.39
CA ILE A 420 -26.64 -11.70 -7.64
C ILE A 420 -25.87 -10.42 -7.31
N GLN A 421 -26.50 -9.24 -7.39
CA GLN A 421 -25.83 -7.99 -7.03
C GLN A 421 -25.55 -7.93 -5.53
N THR A 422 -26.49 -8.37 -4.70
CA THR A 422 -26.28 -8.49 -3.25
C THR A 422 -25.18 -9.48 -2.92
N VAL A 423 -25.12 -10.63 -3.60
CA VAL A 423 -24.02 -11.60 -3.43
C VAL A 423 -22.66 -10.94 -3.68
N ARG A 424 -22.51 -10.21 -4.78
CA ARG A 424 -21.26 -9.48 -5.10
C ARG A 424 -20.93 -8.40 -4.08
N ALA A 425 -21.94 -7.71 -3.53
CA ALA A 425 -21.73 -6.73 -2.46
C ALA A 425 -21.23 -7.41 -1.18
N CYS A 426 -21.84 -8.52 -0.78
CA CYS A 426 -21.41 -9.32 0.37
C CYS A 426 -20.00 -9.89 0.18
N GLU A 427 -19.65 -10.37 -1.02
CA GLU A 427 -18.27 -10.81 -1.34
C GLU A 427 -17.26 -9.67 -1.19
N SER A 428 -17.56 -8.50 -1.75
CA SER A 428 -16.70 -7.32 -1.67
C SER A 428 -16.45 -6.88 -0.22
N GLU A 429 -17.51 -6.88 0.59
CA GLU A 429 -17.42 -6.57 2.02
C GLU A 429 -16.66 -7.67 2.79
N GLY A 430 -17.06 -8.92 2.59
CA GLY A 430 -16.57 -10.09 3.30
C GLY A 430 -15.08 -10.38 3.06
N PHE A 431 -14.61 -10.23 1.81
CA PHE A 431 -13.22 -10.47 1.40
C PHE A 431 -12.35 -9.21 1.34
N SER A 432 -12.83 -8.09 1.88
CA SER A 432 -12.01 -6.90 2.10
C SER A 432 -10.80 -7.19 3.01
N ILE A 433 -9.85 -6.26 3.10
CA ILE A 433 -8.67 -6.43 3.96
C ILE A 433 -9.12 -6.54 5.44
N ASN A 434 -8.90 -7.72 6.04
CA ASN A 434 -9.44 -8.09 7.36
C ASN A 434 -10.98 -8.21 7.41
N GLY A 435 -11.61 -8.46 6.26
CA GLY A 435 -13.04 -8.57 6.15
C GLY A 435 -13.63 -9.76 6.94
N PRO A 436 -14.94 -9.73 7.19
CA PRO A 436 -15.62 -10.71 8.04
C PRO A 436 -15.48 -12.18 7.59
N PHE A 437 -15.49 -12.46 6.29
CA PHE A 437 -15.30 -13.82 5.77
C PHE A 437 -13.91 -14.38 6.07
N VAL A 438 -12.87 -13.53 6.06
CA VAL A 438 -11.51 -13.93 6.44
C VAL A 438 -11.43 -14.29 7.92
N ALA A 439 -12.17 -13.59 8.78
CA ALA A 439 -12.24 -13.86 10.22
C ALA A 439 -12.91 -15.21 10.51
N ILE A 440 -13.99 -15.55 9.80
CA ILE A 440 -14.63 -16.87 9.87
C ILE A 440 -13.64 -17.97 9.52
N GLY A 441 -13.03 -17.90 8.32
CA GLY A 441 -12.13 -18.96 7.86
C GLY A 441 -10.92 -19.13 8.79
N TYR A 442 -10.37 -18.04 9.31
CA TYR A 442 -9.31 -18.07 10.33
C TYR A 442 -9.76 -18.82 11.60
N SER A 443 -10.96 -18.50 12.10
CA SER A 443 -11.52 -19.10 13.32
C SER A 443 -11.76 -20.60 13.15
N ILE A 444 -12.35 -21.01 12.02
CA ILE A 444 -12.54 -22.43 11.70
C ILE A 444 -11.20 -23.15 11.67
N THR A 445 -10.21 -22.59 10.97
CA THR A 445 -8.86 -23.16 10.85
C THR A 445 -8.22 -23.34 12.23
N GLN A 446 -8.34 -22.34 13.10
CA GLN A 446 -7.82 -22.42 14.46
C GLN A 446 -8.45 -23.57 15.25
N LYS A 447 -9.77 -23.80 15.13
CA LYS A 447 -10.45 -24.91 15.82
C LYS A 447 -10.03 -26.26 15.25
N LEU A 448 -9.92 -26.38 13.93
CA LEU A 448 -9.50 -27.61 13.26
C LEU A 448 -8.06 -28.00 13.65
N VAL A 449 -7.11 -27.07 13.52
CA VAL A 449 -5.71 -27.31 13.88
C VAL A 449 -5.57 -27.69 15.36
N LYS A 450 -6.35 -27.07 16.25
CA LYS A 450 -6.35 -27.41 17.67
C LYS A 450 -6.82 -28.84 17.95
N LYS A 451 -7.79 -29.37 17.18
CA LYS A 451 -8.35 -30.72 17.40
C LYS A 451 -7.59 -31.81 16.66
N TYR A 452 -7.18 -31.54 15.42
CA TYR A 452 -6.68 -32.56 14.48
C TYR A 452 -5.18 -32.42 14.18
N GLY A 453 -4.50 -31.38 14.65
CA GLY A 453 -3.12 -31.07 14.27
C GLY A 453 -3.03 -30.18 13.01
N PRO A 454 -1.88 -29.55 12.74
CA PRO A 454 -1.71 -28.65 11.59
C PRO A 454 -1.86 -29.31 10.21
N GLU A 455 -1.62 -30.62 10.12
CA GLU A 455 -1.66 -31.46 8.92
C GLU A 455 -3.07 -31.51 8.30
N ILE A 456 -4.10 -31.23 9.12
CA ILE A 456 -5.49 -31.15 8.66
C ILE A 456 -5.69 -30.14 7.52
N ILE A 457 -4.88 -29.08 7.48
CA ILE A 457 -5.00 -28.05 6.44
C ILE A 457 -4.65 -28.64 5.07
N TYR A 458 -3.59 -29.45 4.99
CA TYR A 458 -3.24 -30.14 3.75
C TYR A 458 -4.33 -31.12 3.33
N SER A 459 -4.81 -31.97 4.25
CA SER A 459 -5.79 -33.01 3.91
C SER A 459 -7.11 -32.43 3.39
N VAL A 460 -7.64 -31.35 4.00
CA VAL A 460 -8.89 -30.76 3.51
C VAL A 460 -8.74 -30.10 2.14
N LEU A 461 -7.55 -29.60 1.79
CA LEU A 461 -7.27 -29.06 0.46
C LEU A 461 -7.05 -30.15 -0.58
N ALA A 462 -6.39 -31.24 -0.19
CA ALA A 462 -5.99 -32.32 -1.07
C ALA A 462 -7.13 -33.31 -1.38
N ASP A 463 -8.12 -33.46 -0.49
CA ASP A 463 -9.21 -34.42 -0.67
C ASP A 463 -10.53 -33.73 -1.05
N ASN A 464 -11.14 -33.05 -0.07
CA ASN A 464 -12.43 -32.40 -0.21
C ASN A 464 -12.48 -31.12 0.63
N TYR A 465 -12.48 -29.97 -0.04
CA TYR A 465 -12.49 -28.68 0.65
C TYR A 465 -13.72 -28.49 1.57
N LEU A 466 -14.84 -29.19 1.30
CA LEU A 466 -16.02 -29.18 2.16
C LEU A 466 -15.78 -29.84 3.51
N ASP A 467 -14.80 -30.74 3.62
CA ASP A 467 -14.43 -31.34 4.90
C ASP A 467 -13.95 -30.30 5.92
N PHE A 468 -13.46 -29.15 5.46
CA PHE A 468 -13.17 -28.01 6.32
C PHE A 468 -14.40 -27.59 7.14
N TYR A 469 -15.57 -27.55 6.50
CA TYR A 469 -16.82 -27.17 7.13
C TYR A 469 -17.45 -28.34 7.90
N LEU A 470 -17.48 -29.54 7.31
CA LEU A 470 -18.06 -30.72 7.96
C LEU A 470 -17.34 -31.06 9.27
N LYS A 471 -16.01 -31.12 9.26
CA LYS A 471 -15.23 -31.40 10.47
C LYS A 471 -15.34 -30.29 11.50
N TYR A 472 -15.63 -29.05 11.09
CA TYR A 472 -15.90 -27.95 12.00
C TYR A 472 -17.26 -28.09 12.70
N LEU A 473 -18.31 -28.48 11.96
CA LEU A 473 -19.63 -28.74 12.55
C LEU A 473 -19.56 -29.86 13.58
N ASP A 474 -18.80 -30.94 13.31
CA ASP A 474 -18.54 -32.01 14.29
C ASP A 474 -17.89 -31.51 15.59
N ILE A 475 -17.08 -30.43 15.51
CA ILE A 475 -16.52 -29.77 16.69
C ILE A 475 -17.61 -28.98 17.43
N GLU A 476 -18.44 -28.22 16.72
CA GLU A 476 -19.48 -27.42 17.36
C GLU A 476 -20.52 -28.28 18.06
N ASP A 477 -20.93 -29.39 17.45
CA ASP A 477 -21.93 -30.31 18.00
C ASP A 477 -21.45 -31.04 19.26
N THR A 478 -20.14 -31.20 19.42
CA THR A 478 -19.53 -31.80 20.62
C THR A 478 -19.33 -30.80 21.77
N PHE A 479 -19.55 -29.50 21.57
CA PHE A 479 -19.45 -28.46 22.61
C PHE A 479 -20.84 -27.97 23.08
N HIS A 480 -21.35 -28.55 24.17
CA HIS A 480 -22.59 -28.11 24.84
C HIS A 480 -22.44 -26.78 25.62
N GLY A 481 -22.36 -25.64 24.94
CA GLY A 481 -22.35 -24.32 25.58
C GLY A 481 -22.83 -23.17 24.69
N LYS A 482 -23.23 -22.05 25.29
CA LYS A 482 -23.64 -20.79 24.61
C LYS A 482 -22.46 -20.10 23.89
N LYS A 483 -21.83 -20.76 22.93
CA LYS A 483 -20.84 -20.16 22.03
C LYS A 483 -21.55 -19.69 20.76
N LEU A 484 -21.07 -18.58 20.21
CA LEU A 484 -21.49 -18.07 18.90
C LEU A 484 -21.21 -19.17 17.86
N LYS A 485 -22.27 -19.75 17.30
CA LYS A 485 -22.18 -20.69 16.17
C LYS A 485 -21.89 -19.89 14.90
N ILE A 486 -20.96 -20.39 14.09
CA ILE A 486 -20.65 -19.78 12.78
C ILE A 486 -21.73 -20.14 11.76
N PHE A 487 -22.29 -21.35 11.87
CA PHE A 487 -23.44 -21.79 11.10
C PHE A 487 -24.63 -21.96 12.05
N ASP A 488 -25.71 -21.24 11.79
CA ASP A 488 -26.99 -21.43 12.47
C ASP A 488 -27.95 -21.98 11.40
N PRO A 489 -28.35 -23.26 11.48
CA PRO A 489 -29.07 -23.95 10.40
C PRO A 489 -30.42 -23.32 10.04
#